data_AF-A0A2G5JZX7-F1
#
_entry.id   AF-A0A2G5JZX7-F1
#
_cell.length_a   1.000
_cell.length_b   1.000
_cell.length_c   1.000
_cell.angle_alpha   90.00
_cell.angle_beta   90.00
_cell.angle_gamma   90.00
#
_symmetry.space_group_name_H-M   'P 1'
#
loop_
_entity.id
_entity.type
_entity.pdbx_description
1 polymer ?
#
loop_
_entity_poly.entity_id
_entity_poly.type
_entity_poly.pdbx_seq_one_letter_code
_entity_poly.pdbx_strand_id
1 'polypeptide(L)'
;MGLTLLKLIIRVVIGGIFLCTAFATQAQNETNRFWLMWEQSRIDLAACLHDGLCDPKRSFVTRLIEEPDSARAQSVFYELDRVSLARRQPPIHPETPIVCPANFYRIEQPASPSLQVNTDTPDYEKMEISDKLAPLKNLPGVYFKLDGVRGPTDDGGKFGKQLHGYVTDAMNKAGIPILTKEELENTPGKPQFSASFSGTQSNGCTWRVSAMLKQTVLLSRDLSVKLASTTWASFGGFDAAQPKQDEFDALTMLIDKFITDYKKANEIAD
;
A
#
# COMPACT_ATOMS: atom_id res chain seq x y z
N MET A 1 29.94 52.02 60.81
CA MET A 1 31.02 52.56 59.96
C MET A 1 31.93 51.40 59.56
N GLY A 2 32.12 51.17 58.24
CA GLY A 2 32.99 50.14 57.62
C GLY A 2 32.38 48.73 57.66
N LEU A 3 31.80 48.10 56.63
CA LEU A 3 32.05 48.00 55.18
C LEU A 3 33.35 47.26 54.82
N THR A 4 33.23 45.95 54.56
CA THR A 4 34.08 45.05 53.73
C THR A 4 33.64 43.60 54.02
N LEU A 5 33.57 42.63 53.11
CA LEU A 5 33.66 42.56 51.66
C LEU A 5 33.11 41.17 51.24
N LEU A 6 32.23 41.18 50.26
CA LEU A 6 31.91 40.17 49.24
C LEU A 6 32.74 38.85 49.22
N LYS A 7 32.08 37.69 49.29
CA LYS A 7 32.52 36.45 48.63
C LYS A 7 31.35 35.78 47.90
N LEU A 8 31.29 36.07 46.61
CA LEU A 8 30.42 35.46 45.60
C LEU A 8 31.01 34.09 45.24
N ILE A 9 30.32 33.00 45.57
CA ILE A 9 30.71 31.64 45.15
C ILE A 9 30.04 31.35 43.81
N ILE A 10 30.80 31.51 42.74
CA ILE A 10 30.44 31.06 41.39
C ILE A 10 30.67 29.55 41.35
N ARG A 11 29.59 28.75 41.29
CA ARG A 11 29.65 27.33 40.92
C ARG A 11 29.71 27.23 39.40
N VAL A 12 30.91 27.01 38.87
CA VAL A 12 31.14 26.59 37.48
C VAL A 12 30.66 25.14 37.36
N VAL A 13 29.56 24.92 36.65
CA VAL A 13 29.14 23.59 36.21
C VAL A 13 29.92 23.28 34.93
N ILE A 14 30.96 22.45 35.05
CA ILE A 14 31.73 21.94 33.92
C ILE A 14 30.82 20.95 33.18
N GLY A 15 30.39 21.33 31.97
CA GLY A 15 29.70 20.45 31.04
C GLY A 15 30.62 19.31 30.58
N GLY A 16 30.30 18.10 31.00
CA GLY A 16 30.85 16.88 30.41
C GLY A 16 30.23 16.67 29.03
N ILE A 17 30.99 16.98 27.99
CA ILE A 17 30.68 16.59 26.61
C ILE A 17 30.84 15.07 26.54
N PHE A 18 29.73 14.34 26.66
CA PHE A 18 29.67 12.93 26.32
C PHE A 18 29.68 12.83 24.80
N LEU A 19 30.86 12.60 24.21
CA LEU A 19 30.99 12.19 22.82
C LEU A 19 30.36 10.79 22.69
N CYS A 20 29.09 10.74 22.30
CA CYS A 20 28.49 9.55 21.71
C CYS A 20 29.18 9.30 20.37
N THR A 21 30.23 8.47 20.37
CA THR A 21 30.74 7.86 19.14
C THR A 21 29.65 6.93 18.62
N ALA A 22 28.90 7.40 17.64
CA ALA A 22 28.00 6.57 16.86
C ALA A 22 28.84 5.49 16.15
N PHE A 23 28.77 4.25 16.64
CA PHE A 23 29.22 3.11 15.87
C PHE A 23 28.23 3.00 14.69
N ALA A 24 28.66 3.45 13.51
CA ALA A 24 28.00 3.11 12.27
C ALA A 24 28.08 1.58 12.13
N THR A 25 26.99 0.88 12.46
CA THR A 25 26.76 -0.48 12.02
C THR A 25 26.82 -0.46 10.50
N GLN A 26 27.97 -0.85 9.94
CA GLN A 26 28.09 -1.18 8.53
C GLN A 26 27.09 -2.31 8.28
N ALA A 27 25.95 -1.96 7.68
CA ALA A 27 25.04 -2.95 7.11
C ALA A 27 25.90 -3.86 6.22
N GLN A 28 25.96 -5.15 6.57
CA GLN A 28 26.61 -6.12 5.69
C GLN A 28 25.86 -6.02 4.36
N ASN A 29 26.59 -5.59 3.33
CA ASN A 29 26.03 -5.40 2.01
C ASN A 29 25.68 -6.80 1.49
N GLU A 30 24.41 -7.20 1.60
CA GLU A 30 23.94 -8.50 1.12
C GLU A 30 24.13 -8.55 -0.39
N THR A 31 25.12 -9.31 -0.85
CA THR A 31 25.35 -9.52 -2.28
C THR A 31 24.41 -10.63 -2.77
N ASN A 32 23.28 -10.25 -3.35
CA ASN A 32 22.37 -11.18 -4.01
C ASN A 32 23.02 -11.69 -5.32
N ARG A 33 23.11 -13.01 -5.48
CA ARG A 33 23.61 -13.66 -6.71
C ARG A 33 22.53 -14.53 -7.31
N PHE A 34 22.31 -14.40 -8.60
CA PHE A 34 21.33 -15.19 -9.34
C PHE A 34 22.04 -15.99 -10.42
N TRP A 35 21.86 -17.31 -10.41
CA TRP A 35 22.49 -18.21 -11.37
C TRP A 35 21.42 -18.85 -12.24
N LEU A 36 21.61 -18.80 -13.55
CA LEU A 36 20.82 -19.57 -14.50
C LEU A 36 21.61 -20.83 -14.88
N MET A 37 21.03 -21.99 -14.61
CA MET A 37 21.61 -23.29 -14.98
C MET A 37 20.79 -23.90 -16.11
N TRP A 38 21.48 -24.30 -17.18
CA TRP A 38 20.89 -25.00 -18.31
C TRP A 38 21.53 -26.37 -18.46
N GLU A 39 20.72 -27.42 -18.33
CA GLU A 39 21.12 -28.81 -18.60
C GLU A 39 20.84 -29.15 -20.08
N GLN A 40 21.84 -29.73 -20.75
CA GLN A 40 21.70 -30.35 -22.06
C GLN A 40 21.92 -31.85 -21.92
N SER A 41 20.94 -32.64 -22.33
CA SER A 41 21.02 -34.10 -22.35
C SER A 41 21.15 -34.58 -23.79
N ARG A 42 22.17 -35.40 -24.08
CA ARG A 42 22.38 -36.00 -25.40
C ARG A 42 22.66 -37.49 -25.28
N ILE A 43 22.01 -38.29 -26.11
CA ILE A 43 22.32 -39.71 -26.25
C ILE A 43 23.35 -39.85 -27.37
N ASP A 44 24.45 -40.52 -27.05
CA ASP A 44 25.47 -40.88 -28.03
C ASP A 44 24.97 -42.11 -28.81
N LEU A 45 24.27 -41.86 -29.93
CA LEU A 45 23.62 -42.93 -30.69
C LEU A 45 24.61 -44.02 -31.15
N ALA A 46 25.85 -43.64 -31.48
CA ALA A 46 26.87 -44.60 -31.92
C ALA A 46 27.28 -45.53 -30.76
N ALA A 47 27.58 -44.97 -29.59
CA ALA A 47 27.92 -45.74 -28.39
C ALA A 47 26.73 -46.58 -27.87
N CYS A 48 25.51 -46.06 -27.99
CA CYS A 48 24.29 -46.79 -27.61
C CYS A 48 24.06 -48.02 -28.49
N LEU A 49 24.26 -47.89 -29.81
CA LEU A 49 24.05 -49.01 -30.75
C LEU A 49 25.18 -50.05 -30.72
N HIS A 50 26.43 -49.64 -30.51
CA HIS A 50 27.58 -50.56 -30.52
C HIS A 50 27.90 -51.17 -29.15
N ASP A 51 27.87 -50.37 -28.09
CA ASP A 51 28.35 -50.76 -26.76
C ASP A 51 27.21 -50.95 -25.74
N GLY A 52 25.95 -50.74 -26.17
CA GLY A 52 24.78 -50.79 -25.29
C GLY A 52 24.71 -49.63 -24.28
N LEU A 53 25.57 -48.62 -24.42
CA LEU A 53 25.67 -47.48 -23.51
C LEU A 53 24.71 -46.37 -23.96
N CYS A 54 23.42 -46.57 -23.68
CA CYS A 54 22.35 -45.64 -24.05
C CYS A 54 22.07 -44.57 -23.00
N ASP A 55 22.88 -44.52 -21.94
CA ASP A 55 22.72 -43.52 -20.89
C ASP A 55 22.98 -42.12 -21.45
N PRO A 56 22.06 -41.16 -21.24
CA PRO A 56 22.23 -39.81 -21.74
C PRO A 56 23.42 -39.12 -21.06
N LYS A 57 24.35 -38.60 -21.86
CA LYS A 57 25.41 -37.70 -21.39
C LYS A 57 24.80 -36.34 -21.13
N ARG A 58 24.92 -35.86 -19.89
CA ARG A 58 24.42 -34.57 -19.43
C ARG A 58 25.56 -33.57 -19.36
N SER A 59 25.34 -32.36 -19.86
CA SER A 59 26.24 -31.22 -19.68
C SER A 59 25.47 -30.04 -19.09
N PHE A 60 26.14 -29.27 -18.24
CA PHE A 60 25.53 -28.14 -17.53
C PHE A 60 26.25 -26.85 -17.93
N VAL A 61 25.47 -25.84 -18.30
CA VAL A 61 25.96 -24.47 -18.54
C VAL A 61 25.37 -23.58 -17.46
N THR A 62 26.24 -23.02 -16.62
CA THR A 62 25.84 -22.06 -15.57
C THR A 62 26.25 -20.65 -15.98
N ARG A 63 25.33 -19.69 -15.89
CA ARG A 63 25.63 -18.27 -16.06
C ARG A 63 25.19 -17.47 -14.84
N LEU A 64 26.10 -16.66 -14.30
CA LEU A 64 25.78 -15.64 -13.32
C LEU A 64 25.05 -14.50 -14.03
N ILE A 65 23.94 -14.06 -13.47
CA ILE A 65 23.34 -12.77 -13.83
C ILE A 65 23.92 -11.76 -12.86
N GLU A 66 24.80 -10.90 -13.37
CA GLU A 66 25.38 -9.79 -12.62
C GLU A 66 24.28 -8.77 -12.31
N GLU A 67 24.23 -8.29 -11.07
CA GLU A 67 23.23 -7.33 -10.59
C GLU A 67 21.77 -7.78 -10.82
N PRO A 68 21.36 -8.95 -10.30
CA PRO A 68 19.99 -9.40 -10.43
C PRO A 68 19.12 -8.58 -9.48
N ASP A 69 18.49 -7.52 -9.98
CA ASP A 69 17.34 -6.97 -9.29
C ASP A 69 16.14 -7.94 -9.45
N SER A 70 15.20 -7.86 -8.50
CA SER A 70 14.04 -8.75 -8.46
C SER A 70 13.15 -8.62 -9.71
N ALA A 71 13.09 -7.42 -10.31
CA ALA A 71 12.29 -7.18 -11.50
C ALA A 71 12.92 -7.84 -12.74
N ARG A 72 14.24 -7.82 -12.86
CA ARG A 72 15.00 -8.43 -13.95
C ARG A 72 15.03 -9.95 -13.84
N ALA A 73 15.11 -10.50 -12.63
CA ALA A 73 14.95 -11.94 -12.42
C ALA A 73 13.53 -12.40 -12.82
N GLN A 74 12.49 -11.66 -12.40
CA GLN A 74 11.10 -11.96 -12.75
C GLN A 74 10.85 -11.89 -14.26
N SER A 75 11.42 -10.91 -14.97
CA SER A 75 11.23 -10.81 -16.42
C SER A 75 11.86 -11.99 -17.18
N VAL A 76 13.00 -12.51 -16.70
CA VAL A 76 13.62 -13.72 -17.27
C VAL A 76 12.70 -14.93 -17.11
N PHE A 77 12.15 -15.16 -15.92
CA PHE A 77 11.23 -16.28 -15.70
C PHE A 77 9.94 -16.13 -16.51
N TYR A 78 9.39 -14.92 -16.57
CA TYR A 78 8.20 -14.65 -17.37
C TYR A 78 8.39 -14.96 -18.86
N GLU A 79 9.53 -14.58 -19.43
CA GLU A 79 9.83 -14.91 -20.83
C GLU A 79 10.07 -16.42 -21.04
N LEU A 80 10.69 -17.11 -20.08
CA LEU A 80 10.83 -18.58 -20.12
C LEU A 80 9.46 -19.29 -20.07
N ASP A 81 8.53 -18.80 -19.25
CA ASP A 81 7.17 -19.32 -19.16
C ASP A 81 6.41 -19.09 -20.47
N ARG A 82 6.54 -17.91 -21.08
CA ARG A 82 5.95 -17.62 -22.39
C ARG A 82 6.46 -18.54 -23.49
N VAL A 83 7.77 -18.80 -23.52
CA VAL A 83 8.36 -19.76 -24.48
C VAL A 83 7.84 -21.18 -24.23
N SER A 84 7.70 -21.58 -22.98
CA SER A 84 7.17 -22.91 -22.61
C SER A 84 5.71 -23.07 -23.03
N LEU A 85 4.88 -22.06 -22.77
CA LEU A 85 3.48 -22.00 -23.19
C LEU A 85 3.34 -22.05 -24.72
N ALA A 86 4.17 -21.30 -25.45
CA ALA A 86 4.19 -21.34 -26.92
C ALA A 86 4.53 -22.74 -27.46
N ARG A 87 5.32 -23.52 -26.72
CA ARG A 87 5.68 -24.92 -27.03
C ARG A 87 4.68 -25.95 -26.50
N ARG A 88 3.60 -25.52 -25.84
CA ARG A 88 2.65 -26.40 -25.12
C ARG A 88 3.34 -27.31 -24.10
N GLN A 89 4.41 -26.81 -23.48
CA GLN A 89 5.13 -27.48 -22.41
C GLN A 89 4.78 -26.81 -21.08
N PRO A 90 4.71 -27.57 -19.98
CA PRO A 90 4.50 -26.99 -18.66
C PRO A 90 5.70 -26.10 -18.29
N PRO A 91 5.48 -24.95 -17.63
CA PRO A 91 6.55 -24.04 -17.21
C PRO A 91 7.52 -24.67 -16.21
N ILE A 92 7.06 -25.70 -15.47
CA ILE A 92 7.89 -26.51 -14.59
C ILE A 92 7.88 -27.95 -15.14
N HIS A 93 9.04 -28.46 -15.52
CA HIS A 93 9.17 -29.83 -16.01
C HIS A 93 9.00 -30.82 -14.84
N PRO A 94 8.30 -31.96 -15.00
CA PRO A 94 8.11 -32.94 -13.92
C PRO A 94 9.43 -33.53 -13.39
N GLU A 95 10.50 -33.51 -14.19
CA GLU A 95 11.84 -33.95 -13.78
C GLU A 95 12.72 -32.80 -13.28
N THR A 96 12.17 -31.59 -13.06
CA THR A 96 12.95 -30.46 -12.55
C THR A 96 13.56 -30.87 -11.21
N PRO A 97 14.89 -30.77 -11.03
CA PRO A 97 15.51 -31.15 -9.77
C PRO A 97 14.94 -30.29 -8.64
N ILE A 98 14.39 -30.96 -7.62
CA ILE A 98 13.95 -30.31 -6.40
C ILE A 98 15.20 -29.85 -5.67
N VAL A 99 15.54 -28.57 -5.81
CA VAL A 99 16.63 -27.96 -5.03
C VAL A 99 16.11 -27.83 -3.61
N CYS A 100 16.45 -28.79 -2.75
CA CYS A 100 16.16 -28.68 -1.33
C CYS A 100 16.89 -27.45 -0.77
N PRO A 101 16.20 -26.43 -0.24
CA PRO A 101 16.87 -25.43 0.55
C PRO A 101 17.48 -26.11 1.78
N ALA A 102 18.73 -25.79 2.10
CA ALA A 102 19.51 -26.47 3.14
C ALA A 102 18.86 -26.41 4.54
N ASN A 103 17.80 -25.61 4.75
CA ASN A 103 17.02 -25.55 5.97
C ASN A 103 15.54 -25.29 5.62
N PHE A 104 14.64 -25.93 6.36
CA PHE A 104 13.16 -25.79 6.42
C PHE A 104 12.29 -26.92 5.84
N TYR A 105 11.72 -27.66 6.80
CA TYR A 105 10.43 -28.34 6.86
C TYR A 105 9.99 -29.26 5.71
N ARG A 106 10.06 -30.55 6.04
CA ARG A 106 9.23 -31.64 5.52
C ARG A 106 7.74 -31.24 5.62
N ILE A 107 7.17 -30.71 4.54
CA ILE A 107 5.74 -30.85 4.28
C ILE A 107 5.62 -32.17 3.53
N GLU A 108 5.12 -33.19 4.23
CA GLU A 108 4.68 -34.43 3.59
C GLU A 108 3.52 -34.07 2.65
N GLN A 109 3.78 -34.01 1.35
CA GLN A 109 2.73 -34.00 0.33
C GLN A 109 2.23 -35.44 0.14
N PRO A 110 0.96 -35.77 0.47
CA PRO A 110 0.34 -36.95 -0.10
C PRO A 110 0.09 -36.73 -1.60
N ALA A 111 0.19 -37.83 -2.34
CA ALA A 111 0.17 -37.89 -3.80
C ALA A 111 -0.94 -37.06 -4.48
N SER A 112 -0.53 -36.36 -5.53
CA SER A 112 -1.33 -35.50 -6.40
C SER A 112 -2.58 -36.18 -6.97
N PRO A 113 -3.76 -35.54 -6.90
CA PRO A 113 -4.65 -35.44 -8.05
C PRO A 113 -4.15 -34.27 -8.90
N SER A 114 -3.89 -34.51 -10.18
CA SER A 114 -3.72 -33.54 -11.26
C SER A 114 -3.69 -32.07 -10.81
N LEU A 115 -2.50 -31.48 -10.81
CA LEU A 115 -2.32 -30.03 -10.71
C LEU A 115 -3.03 -29.41 -11.93
N GLN A 116 -4.33 -29.17 -11.80
CA GLN A 116 -5.03 -28.21 -12.61
C GLN A 116 -4.31 -26.91 -12.31
N VAL A 117 -3.51 -26.44 -13.26
CA VAL A 117 -3.12 -25.03 -13.29
C VAL A 117 -4.45 -24.32 -13.41
N ASN A 118 -5.04 -23.95 -12.27
CA ASN A 118 -6.11 -22.99 -12.23
C ASN A 118 -5.52 -21.73 -12.83
N THR A 119 -5.74 -21.55 -14.12
CA THR A 119 -5.71 -20.26 -14.80
C THR A 119 -6.87 -19.41 -14.30
N ASP A 120 -7.19 -19.49 -13.01
CA ASP A 120 -8.15 -18.67 -12.28
C ASP A 120 -7.51 -17.32 -11.99
N THR A 121 -6.79 -16.74 -12.96
CA THR A 121 -6.63 -15.30 -12.94
C THR A 121 -8.04 -14.78 -13.16
N PRO A 122 -8.67 -14.17 -12.15
CA PRO A 122 -10.06 -13.79 -12.28
C PRO A 122 -10.14 -12.79 -13.44
N ASP A 123 -11.12 -12.99 -14.31
CA ASP A 123 -11.34 -12.09 -15.44
C ASP A 123 -11.92 -10.78 -14.88
N TYR A 124 -11.02 -9.83 -14.57
CA TYR A 124 -11.36 -8.55 -13.93
C TYR A 124 -12.34 -7.72 -14.77
N GLU A 125 -12.40 -7.95 -16.09
CA GLU A 125 -13.37 -7.30 -16.99
C GLU A 125 -14.77 -7.91 -16.88
N LYS A 126 -14.89 -9.14 -16.38
CA LYS A 126 -16.16 -9.83 -16.11
C LYS A 126 -16.61 -9.72 -14.66
N MET A 127 -15.82 -9.10 -13.79
CA MET A 127 -16.25 -8.84 -12.41
C MET A 127 -17.46 -7.91 -12.42
N GLU A 128 -18.42 -8.21 -11.56
CA GLU A 128 -19.57 -7.36 -11.35
C GLU A 128 -19.13 -6.00 -10.78
N ILE A 129 -19.73 -4.92 -11.28
CA ILE A 129 -19.48 -3.57 -10.76
C ILE A 129 -19.99 -3.53 -9.32
N SER A 130 -19.12 -3.20 -8.38
CA SER A 130 -19.45 -3.17 -6.96
C SER A 130 -20.46 -2.07 -6.60
N ASP A 131 -21.23 -2.30 -5.55
CA ASP A 131 -22.07 -1.26 -4.92
C ASP A 131 -21.26 -0.04 -4.50
N LYS A 132 -21.92 1.13 -4.48
CA LYS A 132 -21.32 2.43 -4.10
C LYS A 132 -20.63 2.42 -2.73
N LEU A 133 -21.06 1.56 -1.80
CA LEU A 133 -20.52 1.47 -0.44
C LEU A 133 -19.39 0.42 -0.29
N ALA A 134 -19.18 -0.43 -1.29
CA ALA A 134 -18.14 -1.46 -1.25
C ALA A 134 -16.73 -0.91 -0.93
N PRO A 135 -16.32 0.27 -1.43
CA PRO A 135 -14.99 0.82 -1.11
C PRO A 135 -14.77 1.18 0.37
N LEU A 136 -15.83 1.29 1.17
CA LEU A 136 -15.75 1.61 2.60
C LEU A 136 -15.57 0.37 3.49
N LYS A 137 -15.69 -0.84 2.92
CA LYS A 137 -15.59 -2.08 3.68
C LYS A 137 -14.16 -2.34 4.15
N ASN A 138 -14.01 -2.74 5.41
CA ASN A 138 -12.77 -3.20 6.01
C ASN A 138 -11.58 -2.23 5.87
N LEU A 139 -11.82 -0.92 5.85
CA LEU A 139 -10.73 0.04 5.85
C LEU A 139 -10.01 0.00 7.21
N PRO A 140 -8.68 -0.20 7.25
CA PRO A 140 -7.91 -0.21 8.50
C PRO A 140 -7.97 1.11 9.28
N GLY A 141 -8.25 2.20 8.57
CA GLY A 141 -8.45 3.54 9.09
C GLY A 141 -8.56 4.54 7.94
N VAL A 142 -8.73 5.82 8.27
CA VAL A 142 -8.81 6.90 7.28
C VAL A 142 -7.93 8.07 7.70
N TYR A 143 -7.10 8.57 6.79
CA TYR A 143 -6.37 9.83 7.01
C TYR A 143 -7.21 11.02 6.58
N PHE A 144 -7.34 12.02 7.46
CA PHE A 144 -8.13 13.23 7.19
C PHE A 144 -7.25 14.41 6.82
N LYS A 145 -7.28 14.80 5.55
CA LYS A 145 -6.57 15.98 5.03
C LYS A 145 -7.49 17.20 5.05
N LEU A 146 -7.54 17.89 6.19
CA LEU A 146 -8.42 19.05 6.41
C LEU A 146 -7.68 20.40 6.49
N ASP A 147 -6.34 20.37 6.49
CA ASP A 147 -5.48 21.55 6.68
C ASP A 147 -5.67 22.65 5.62
N GLY A 148 -6.30 22.32 4.49
CA GLY A 148 -6.57 23.23 3.37
C GLY A 148 -8.02 23.70 3.26
N VAL A 149 -8.91 23.29 4.18
CA VAL A 149 -10.31 23.70 4.12
C VAL A 149 -10.40 25.18 4.50
N ARG A 150 -10.66 26.02 3.50
CA ARG A 150 -10.93 27.44 3.72
C ARG A 150 -12.33 27.57 4.30
N GLY A 151 -12.41 28.18 5.48
CA GLY A 151 -13.69 28.61 6.04
C GLY A 151 -14.26 29.82 5.31
N PRO A 152 -15.43 30.29 5.74
CA PRO A 152 -15.95 31.60 5.34
C PRO A 152 -14.95 32.71 5.66
N THR A 153 -15.04 33.82 4.93
CA THR A 153 -14.03 34.89 4.84
C THR A 153 -13.60 35.48 6.20
N ASP A 154 -14.46 35.36 7.21
CA ASP A 154 -14.33 36.06 8.50
C ASP A 154 -13.73 35.20 9.63
N ASP A 155 -13.45 33.91 9.40
CA ASP A 155 -13.08 32.99 10.50
C ASP A 155 -11.58 32.99 10.88
N GLY A 156 -10.78 33.85 10.26
CA GLY A 156 -9.37 34.06 10.64
C GLY A 156 -8.50 32.78 10.60
N GLY A 157 -8.88 31.79 9.81
CA GLY A 157 -8.17 30.51 9.66
C GLY A 157 -8.39 29.49 10.79
N LYS A 158 -9.38 29.69 11.66
CA LYS A 158 -9.72 28.72 12.73
C LYS A 158 -10.57 27.55 12.23
N PHE A 159 -11.22 27.70 11.09
CA PHE A 159 -12.23 26.79 10.56
C PHE A 159 -11.71 25.37 10.41
N GLY A 160 -10.57 25.22 9.75
CA GLY A 160 -9.94 23.91 9.57
C GLY A 160 -9.61 23.23 10.89
N LYS A 161 -9.20 23.99 11.93
CA LYS A 161 -8.91 23.43 13.26
C LYS A 161 -10.17 23.00 13.99
N GLN A 162 -11.24 23.80 13.93
CA GLN A 162 -12.53 23.45 14.52
C GLN A 162 -13.12 22.21 13.85
N LEU A 163 -13.08 22.17 12.51
CA LEU A 163 -13.54 21.02 11.74
C LEU A 163 -12.71 19.78 12.05
N HIS A 164 -11.39 19.91 12.15
CA HIS A 164 -10.52 18.78 12.51
C HIS A 164 -10.82 18.25 13.91
N GLY A 165 -11.08 19.12 14.90
CA GLY A 165 -11.50 18.73 16.23
C GLY A 165 -12.82 17.95 16.21
N TYR A 166 -13.84 18.50 15.55
CA TYR A 166 -15.13 17.82 15.38
C TYR A 166 -14.98 16.46 14.70
N VAL A 167 -14.25 16.38 13.58
CA VAL A 167 -14.03 15.14 12.84
C VAL A 167 -13.33 14.11 13.71
N THR A 168 -12.33 14.51 14.48
CA THR A 168 -11.60 13.61 15.38
C THR A 168 -12.54 13.02 16.43
N ASP A 169 -13.34 13.87 17.08
CA ASP A 169 -14.29 13.43 18.10
C ASP A 169 -15.39 12.53 17.52
N ALA A 170 -15.96 12.90 16.37
CA ALA A 170 -17.01 12.14 15.69
C ALA A 170 -16.54 10.76 15.23
N MET A 171 -15.35 10.67 14.62
CA MET A 171 -14.77 9.41 14.15
C MET A 171 -14.38 8.50 15.32
N ASN A 172 -13.78 9.06 16.39
CA ASN A 172 -13.46 8.31 17.60
C ASN A 172 -14.72 7.76 18.26
N LYS A 173 -15.79 8.57 18.37
CA LYS A 173 -17.08 8.13 18.90
C LYS A 173 -17.72 7.03 18.05
N ALA A 174 -17.52 7.07 16.73
CA ALA A 174 -17.98 6.04 15.80
C ALA A 174 -17.08 4.79 15.76
N GLY A 175 -15.95 4.77 16.49
CA GLY A 175 -15.00 3.67 16.49
C GLY A 175 -14.22 3.51 15.18
N ILE A 176 -14.13 4.56 14.36
CA ILE A 176 -13.42 4.52 13.08
C ILE A 176 -11.98 5.01 13.28
N PRO A 177 -10.95 4.19 13.00
CA PRO A 177 -9.56 4.59 13.23
C PRO A 177 -9.14 5.75 12.35
N ILE A 178 -8.53 6.77 12.97
CA ILE A 178 -7.91 7.90 12.26
C ILE A 178 -6.43 7.58 12.09
N LEU A 179 -5.98 7.60 10.83
CA LEU A 179 -4.57 7.36 10.52
C LEU A 179 -3.77 8.64 10.67
N THR A 180 -2.52 8.50 11.11
CA THR A 180 -1.47 9.50 10.89
C THR A 180 -1.01 9.47 9.44
N LYS A 181 -0.23 10.49 9.03
CA LYS A 181 0.35 10.53 7.69
C LYS A 181 1.31 9.36 7.44
N GLU A 182 2.06 8.94 8.45
CA GLU A 182 2.99 7.80 8.33
C GLU A 182 2.24 6.48 8.19
N GLU A 183 1.19 6.27 8.99
CA GLU A 183 0.32 5.09 8.87
C GLU A 183 -0.38 5.04 7.51
N LEU A 184 -0.84 6.18 6.98
CA LEU A 184 -1.43 6.27 5.64
C LEU A 184 -0.50 5.70 4.56
N GLU A 185 0.78 6.08 4.57
CA GLU A 185 1.74 5.65 3.56
C GLU A 185 1.95 4.13 3.55
N ASN A 186 1.78 3.49 4.71
CA ASN A 186 1.91 2.05 4.91
C ASN A 186 0.56 1.31 4.82
N THR A 187 -0.57 2.02 4.74
CA THR A 187 -1.91 1.41 4.70
C THR A 187 -2.30 1.03 3.28
N PRO A 188 -2.75 -0.21 3.03
CA PRO A 188 -3.26 -0.62 1.72
C PRO A 188 -4.36 0.32 1.21
N GLY A 189 -4.27 0.68 -0.07
CA GLY A 189 -5.25 1.59 -0.68
C GLY A 189 -5.11 3.06 -0.28
N LYS A 190 -4.26 3.43 0.69
CA LYS A 190 -4.03 4.82 1.12
C LYS A 190 -5.32 5.65 1.28
N PRO A 191 -6.27 5.21 2.14
CA PRO A 191 -7.57 5.87 2.29
C PRO A 191 -7.40 7.28 2.87
N GLN A 192 -7.59 8.28 2.01
CA GLN A 192 -7.47 9.69 2.34
C GLN A 192 -8.81 10.40 2.14
N PHE A 193 -9.35 10.93 3.23
CA PHE A 193 -10.52 11.78 3.21
C PHE A 193 -10.12 13.25 3.05
N SER A 194 -10.86 13.97 2.22
CA SER A 194 -10.74 15.41 2.08
C SER A 194 -12.11 16.04 2.01
N ALA A 195 -12.25 17.19 2.66
CA ALA A 195 -13.41 18.05 2.51
C ALA A 195 -12.99 19.33 1.77
N SER A 196 -13.96 20.00 1.15
CA SER A 196 -13.75 21.31 0.55
C SER A 196 -14.99 22.16 0.67
N PHE A 197 -14.76 23.45 0.82
CA PHE A 197 -15.78 24.47 0.73
C PHE A 197 -15.49 25.36 -0.47
N SER A 198 -16.52 25.69 -1.25
CA SER A 198 -16.46 26.69 -2.32
C SER A 198 -17.66 27.64 -2.18
N GLY A 199 -17.39 28.89 -1.81
CA GLY A 199 -18.37 29.97 -1.90
C GLY A 199 -18.46 30.48 -3.34
N THR A 200 -19.66 30.79 -3.82
CA THR A 200 -19.88 31.39 -5.14
C THR A 200 -20.66 32.70 -5.01
N GLN A 201 -20.05 33.76 -5.56
CA GLN A 201 -20.56 35.11 -5.84
C GLN A 201 -20.69 36.11 -4.68
N SER A 202 -20.48 37.38 -5.07
CA SER A 202 -20.42 38.61 -4.27
C SER A 202 -21.69 38.96 -3.50
N ASN A 203 -22.76 38.18 -3.65
CA ASN A 203 -24.02 38.31 -2.93
C ASN A 203 -24.15 37.35 -1.74
N GLY A 204 -23.21 36.44 -1.51
CA GLY A 204 -23.17 35.57 -0.32
C GLY A 204 -24.25 34.48 -0.26
N CYS A 205 -25.09 34.33 -1.30
CA CYS A 205 -26.26 33.44 -1.26
C CYS A 205 -26.06 32.04 -1.87
N THR A 206 -24.87 31.70 -2.38
CA THR A 206 -24.65 30.38 -3.00
C THR A 206 -23.33 29.76 -2.56
N TRP A 207 -23.40 28.77 -1.68
CA TRP A 207 -22.24 27.97 -1.29
C TRP A 207 -22.39 26.50 -1.67
N ARG A 208 -21.25 25.81 -1.79
CA ARG A 208 -21.17 24.38 -2.04
C ARG A 208 -20.08 23.74 -1.20
N VAL A 209 -20.40 22.57 -0.65
CA VAL A 209 -19.46 21.75 0.11
C VAL A 209 -19.31 20.39 -0.56
N SER A 210 -18.12 19.80 -0.43
CA SER A 210 -17.89 18.43 -0.87
C SER A 210 -17.02 17.68 0.12
N ALA A 211 -17.26 16.38 0.20
CA ALA A 211 -16.50 15.41 0.98
C ALA A 211 -16.16 14.24 0.07
N MET A 212 -14.90 13.83 0.06
CA MET A 212 -14.41 12.77 -0.84
C MET A 212 -13.43 11.87 -0.11
N LEU A 213 -13.57 10.56 -0.31
CA LEU A 213 -12.57 9.56 0.03
C LEU A 213 -11.82 9.20 -1.24
N LYS A 214 -10.50 9.37 -1.22
CA LYS A 214 -9.59 8.91 -2.26
C LYS A 214 -8.87 7.65 -1.80
N GLN A 215 -8.74 6.70 -2.70
CA GLN A 215 -7.99 5.46 -2.50
C GLN A 215 -7.17 5.14 -3.74
N THR A 216 -6.18 4.25 -3.57
CA THR A 216 -5.43 3.64 -4.66
C THR A 216 -6.29 2.54 -5.28
N VAL A 217 -6.49 2.61 -6.59
CA VAL A 217 -7.24 1.64 -7.39
C VAL A 217 -6.37 1.09 -8.51
N LEU A 218 -6.71 -0.09 -9.01
CA LEU A 218 -6.07 -0.73 -10.17
C LEU A 218 -6.98 -0.60 -11.40
N LEU A 219 -6.37 -0.46 -12.57
CA LEU A 219 -7.11 -0.55 -13.84
C LEU A 219 -7.30 -2.02 -14.21
N SER A 220 -8.53 -2.47 -14.40
CA SER A 220 -8.85 -3.85 -14.79
C SER A 220 -8.13 -4.28 -16.09
N ARG A 221 -8.07 -3.37 -17.06
CA ARG A 221 -7.34 -3.51 -18.34
C ARG A 221 -5.84 -3.77 -18.17
N ASP A 222 -5.23 -3.21 -17.12
CA ASP A 222 -3.79 -3.24 -16.88
C ASP A 222 -3.50 -3.06 -15.38
N LEU A 223 -3.37 -4.18 -14.67
CA LEU A 223 -3.15 -4.20 -13.22
C LEU A 223 -1.77 -3.69 -12.79
N SER A 224 -0.87 -3.44 -13.74
CA SER A 224 0.40 -2.77 -13.45
C SER A 224 0.22 -1.27 -13.18
N VAL A 225 -0.93 -0.70 -13.58
CA VAL A 225 -1.25 0.71 -13.41
C VAL A 225 -2.03 0.94 -12.12
N LYS A 226 -1.44 1.74 -11.23
CA LYS A 226 -2.04 2.21 -9.97
C LYS A 226 -2.46 3.67 -10.11
N LEU A 227 -3.68 3.99 -9.72
CA LEU A 227 -4.22 5.36 -9.74
C LEU A 227 -4.75 5.74 -8.37
N ALA A 228 -4.62 7.01 -7.99
CA ALA A 228 -5.37 7.58 -6.88
C ALA A 228 -6.71 8.12 -7.41
N SER A 229 -7.82 7.51 -7.02
CA SER A 229 -9.16 7.86 -7.49
C SER A 229 -10.12 8.07 -6.33
N THR A 230 -11.17 8.86 -6.56
CA THR A 230 -12.26 9.04 -5.59
C THR A 230 -13.17 7.82 -5.63
N THR A 231 -13.28 7.13 -4.50
CA THR A 231 -14.07 5.90 -4.35
C THR A 231 -15.37 6.13 -3.59
N TRP A 232 -15.45 7.20 -2.81
CA TRP A 232 -16.68 7.68 -2.20
C TRP A 232 -16.72 9.20 -2.24
N ALA A 233 -17.91 9.78 -2.47
CA ALA A 233 -18.11 11.21 -2.42
C ALA A 233 -19.53 11.57 -1.99
N SER A 234 -19.63 12.71 -1.32
CA SER A 234 -20.88 13.39 -1.01
C SER A 234 -20.74 14.89 -1.21
N PHE A 235 -21.86 15.53 -1.54
CA PHE A 235 -21.91 16.94 -1.90
C PHE A 235 -23.11 17.57 -1.20
N GLY A 236 -22.93 18.81 -0.77
CA GLY A 236 -23.98 19.66 -0.21
C GLY A 236 -23.88 21.04 -0.81
N GLY A 237 -24.91 21.85 -0.60
CA GLY A 237 -24.93 23.24 -1.03
C GLY A 237 -26.06 23.98 -0.35
N PHE A 238 -26.09 25.29 -0.58
CA PHE A 238 -27.13 26.15 -0.07
C PHE A 238 -28.53 25.61 -0.41
N ASP A 239 -29.37 25.48 0.61
CA ASP A 239 -30.78 25.12 0.49
C ASP A 239 -31.62 26.29 0.99
N ALA A 240 -32.42 26.87 0.08
CA ALA A 240 -33.31 27.98 0.41
C ALA A 240 -34.37 27.61 1.45
N ALA A 241 -34.69 26.31 1.61
CA ALA A 241 -35.59 25.82 2.64
C ALA A 241 -34.92 25.77 4.03
N GLN A 242 -33.59 25.82 4.10
CA GLN A 242 -32.79 25.76 5.33
C GLN A 242 -31.83 26.96 5.42
N PRO A 243 -32.35 28.20 5.47
CA PRO A 243 -31.53 29.42 5.35
C PRO A 243 -30.58 29.67 6.54
N LYS A 244 -30.70 28.89 7.63
CA LYS A 244 -29.84 29.00 8.81
C LYS A 244 -28.66 28.02 8.80
N GLN A 245 -28.58 27.13 7.81
CA GLN A 245 -27.48 26.19 7.72
C GLN A 245 -26.22 26.94 7.29
N ASP A 246 -25.24 26.99 8.19
CA ASP A 246 -23.94 27.57 7.89
C ASP A 246 -23.00 26.55 7.21
N GLU A 247 -21.85 27.02 6.77
CA GLU A 247 -20.85 26.21 6.10
C GLU A 247 -20.28 25.08 6.96
N PHE A 248 -20.22 25.31 8.27
CA PHE A 248 -19.72 24.34 9.24
C PHE A 248 -20.73 23.20 9.40
N ASP A 249 -22.00 23.53 9.60
CA ASP A 249 -23.13 22.59 9.65
C ASP A 249 -23.20 21.75 8.38
N ALA A 250 -23.00 22.36 7.22
CA ALA A 250 -22.99 21.65 5.95
C ALA A 250 -21.86 20.62 5.85
N LEU A 251 -20.64 20.97 6.29
CA LEU A 251 -19.53 20.03 6.29
C LEU A 251 -19.69 18.93 7.33
N THR A 252 -20.14 19.25 8.54
CA THR A 252 -20.39 18.25 9.59
C THR A 252 -21.46 17.26 9.17
N MET A 253 -22.52 17.68 8.49
CA MET A 253 -23.50 16.77 7.87
C MET A 253 -22.88 15.80 6.85
N LEU A 254 -21.89 16.24 6.06
CA LEU A 254 -21.20 15.34 5.13
C LEU A 254 -20.28 14.35 5.87
N ILE A 255 -19.70 14.75 7.00
CA ILE A 255 -18.92 13.87 7.88
C ILE A 255 -19.83 12.83 8.54
N ASP A 256 -20.97 13.24 9.10
CA ASP A 256 -21.97 12.34 9.68
C ASP A 256 -22.50 11.35 8.63
N LYS A 257 -22.71 11.83 7.41
CA LYS A 257 -23.06 10.95 6.29
C LYS A 257 -21.95 9.95 5.97
N PHE A 258 -20.68 10.36 5.97
CA PHE A 258 -19.56 9.44 5.79
C PHE A 258 -19.55 8.36 6.87
N ILE A 259 -19.72 8.74 8.14
CA ILE A 259 -19.78 7.81 9.28
C ILE A 259 -20.95 6.84 9.11
N THR A 260 -22.13 7.33 8.75
CA THR A 260 -23.33 6.50 8.52
C THR A 260 -23.10 5.50 7.38
N ASP A 261 -22.58 5.97 6.24
CA ASP A 261 -22.27 5.13 5.09
C ASP A 261 -21.18 4.08 5.42
N TYR A 262 -20.17 4.45 6.24
CA TYR A 262 -19.12 3.56 6.72
C TYR A 262 -19.68 2.47 7.64
N LYS A 263 -20.48 2.85 8.64
CA LYS A 263 -21.14 1.89 9.54
C LYS A 263 -22.01 0.92 8.75
N LYS A 264 -22.81 1.44 7.80
CA LYS A 264 -23.66 0.62 6.92
C LYS A 264 -22.85 -0.35 6.07
N ALA A 265 -21.72 0.08 5.52
CA ALA A 265 -20.85 -0.79 4.72
C ALA A 265 -20.26 -1.94 5.54
N ASN A 266 -20.00 -1.71 6.83
CA ASN A 266 -19.32 -2.64 7.74
C ASN A 266 -20.27 -3.33 8.73
N GLU A 267 -21.59 -3.17 8.56
CA GLU A 267 -22.63 -3.76 9.43
C GLU A 267 -22.44 -3.43 10.92
N ILE A 268 -21.88 -2.25 11.21
CA ILE A 268 -21.66 -1.76 12.58
C ILE A 268 -22.98 -1.18 13.08
N ALA A 269 -23.48 -1.72 14.20
CA ALA A 269 -24.68 -1.21 14.86
C ALA A 269 -24.51 0.25 15.33
N ASP A 270 -25.60 1.02 15.34
CA ASP A 270 -25.57 2.44 15.67
C ASP A 270 -25.25 2.76 17.13
#